data_AF-A0AAW0VS45-F1
#
_entry.id   AF-A0AAW0VS45-F1
#
_cell.length_a   1.000
_cell.length_b   1.000
_cell.length_c   1.000
_cell.angle_alpha   90.00
_cell.angle_beta   90.00
_cell.angle_gamma   90.00
#
_symmetry.space_group_name_H-M   'P 1'
#
loop_
_entity.id
_entity.type
_entity.pdbx_description
1 polymer ?
#
loop_
_entity_poly.entity_id
_entity_poly.type
_entity_poly.pdbx_seq_one_letter_code
_entity_poly.pdbx_strand_id
1 'polypeptide(L)'
;VVKYFSFNNPDLIIQGYKLDLKQVTQRALPTIILNFLFKRKFKAAAKKVRAHGIGVHKPEEIEEFGHNDLTVLSDLLGDKPFFFGDSPTSLDVVAFANLAQVVYMDKEVSYSLRDWMAENCPNLVEFCNRVKDQAFPDWEEMCTNLDLNSHLPKPPPEEKVEEVAAEKKDEKSKEEEKKDEKEKDDTEKEKAHKDEKEGEKEDNKKTEEKEKEEEKK
;
A
#
# COMPACT_ATOMS: atom_id res chain seq x y z
N VAL A 1 8.22 -1.51 -1.47
CA VAL A 1 8.85 -0.29 -2.02
C VAL A 1 7.85 0.84 -2.33
N VAL A 2 6.79 0.61 -3.10
CA VAL A 2 5.79 1.64 -3.49
C VAL A 2 5.23 2.46 -2.30
N LYS A 3 4.84 1.80 -1.20
CA LYS A 3 4.37 2.47 0.03
C LYS A 3 5.43 3.37 0.67
N TYR A 4 6.71 2.95 0.63
CA TYR A 4 7.81 3.77 1.14
C TYR A 4 7.95 5.05 0.32
N PHE A 5 7.99 4.93 -1.01
CA PHE A 5 8.03 6.10 -1.89
C PHE A 5 6.83 7.03 -1.62
N SER A 6 5.63 6.46 -1.57
CA SER A 6 4.39 7.22 -1.42
C SER A 6 4.34 8.02 -0.12
N PHE A 7 4.67 7.41 1.01
CA PHE A 7 4.58 8.07 2.32
C PHE A 7 5.69 9.07 2.59
N ASN A 8 6.85 8.91 1.94
CA ASN A 8 7.95 9.88 2.03
C ASN A 8 7.81 11.03 1.02
N ASN A 9 7.06 10.83 -0.08
CA ASN A 9 6.89 11.82 -1.14
C ASN A 9 5.40 12.14 -1.41
N PRO A 10 4.64 12.65 -0.43
CA PRO A 10 3.20 12.88 -0.58
C PRO A 10 2.85 13.90 -1.67
N ASP A 11 3.74 14.87 -1.92
CA ASP A 11 3.55 15.87 -2.98
C ASP A 11 3.62 15.24 -4.38
N LEU A 12 4.59 14.33 -4.59
CA LEU A 12 4.72 13.59 -5.85
C LEU A 12 3.54 12.65 -6.07
N ILE A 13 2.94 12.10 -5.01
CA ILE A 13 1.73 11.28 -5.10
C ILE A 13 0.51 12.10 -5.52
N ILE A 14 0.33 13.30 -4.94
CA ILE A 14 -0.79 14.18 -5.34
C ILE A 14 -0.66 14.54 -6.82
N GLN A 15 0.54 14.88 -7.27
CA GLN A 15 0.80 15.24 -8.67
C GLN A 15 0.67 14.03 -9.60
N GLY A 16 1.29 12.90 -9.24
CA GLY A 16 1.42 11.72 -10.10
C GLY A 16 0.10 11.00 -10.35
N TYR A 17 -0.85 11.10 -9.41
CA TYR A 17 -2.20 10.57 -9.58
C TYR A 17 -3.26 11.65 -9.83
N LYS A 18 -2.84 12.91 -10.00
CA LYS A 18 -3.74 14.06 -10.23
C LYS A 18 -4.87 14.13 -9.20
N LEU A 19 -4.55 13.89 -7.93
CA LEU A 19 -5.54 13.79 -6.86
C LEU A 19 -6.14 15.17 -6.53
N ASP A 20 -7.42 15.37 -6.81
CA ASP A 20 -8.16 16.47 -6.19
C ASP A 20 -8.57 16.06 -4.76
N LEU A 21 -7.85 16.60 -3.77
CA LEU A 21 -8.11 16.29 -2.37
C LEU A 21 -9.55 16.63 -1.92
N LYS A 22 -10.24 17.58 -2.56
CA LYS A 22 -11.65 17.85 -2.25
C LYS A 22 -12.54 16.72 -2.72
N GLN A 23 -12.32 16.24 -3.95
CA GLN A 23 -13.04 15.11 -4.53
C GLN A 23 -12.75 13.82 -3.76
N VAL A 24 -11.47 13.56 -3.45
CA VAL A 24 -11.02 12.37 -2.71
C VAL A 24 -11.56 12.35 -1.28
N THR A 25 -11.50 13.47 -0.56
CA THR A 25 -11.94 13.49 0.85
C THR A 25 -13.44 13.70 0.99
N GLN A 26 -14.14 14.12 -0.07
CA GLN A 26 -15.54 14.55 -0.07
C GLN A 26 -15.85 15.57 1.06
N ARG A 27 -14.84 16.37 1.45
CA ARG A 27 -14.94 17.36 2.53
C ARG A 27 -14.97 18.76 1.95
N ALA A 28 -15.89 19.57 2.45
CA ALA A 28 -15.98 21.00 2.15
C ALA A 28 -14.95 21.82 2.95
N LEU A 29 -13.65 21.49 2.84
CA LEU A 29 -12.55 22.24 3.46
C LEU A 29 -11.72 22.97 2.38
N PRO A 30 -11.09 24.11 2.73
CA PRO A 30 -10.12 24.76 1.86
C PRO A 30 -8.96 23.83 1.48
N THR A 31 -8.50 23.90 0.23
CA THR A 31 -7.45 23.02 -0.33
C THR A 31 -6.15 23.04 0.49
N ILE A 32 -5.80 24.19 1.07
CA ILE A 32 -4.60 24.34 1.91
C ILE A 32 -4.69 23.46 3.16
N ILE A 33 -5.85 23.42 3.82
CA ILE A 33 -6.06 22.61 5.02
C ILE A 33 -6.06 21.13 4.66
N LEU A 34 -6.72 20.76 3.55
CA LEU A 34 -6.73 19.39 3.05
C LEU A 34 -5.32 18.88 2.73
N ASN A 35 -4.52 19.68 2.03
CA ASN A 35 -3.11 19.38 1.76
C ASN A 35 -2.32 19.16 3.05
N PHE A 36 -2.48 20.04 4.03
CA PHE A 36 -1.80 19.91 5.33
C PHE A 36 -2.18 18.62 6.07
N LEU A 37 -3.48 18.29 6.11
CA LEU A 37 -3.97 17.07 6.73
C LEU A 37 -3.50 15.82 6.00
N PHE A 38 -3.54 15.82 4.67
CA PHE A 38 -3.06 14.73 3.82
C PHE A 38 -1.58 14.45 4.07
N LYS A 39 -0.72 15.48 3.99
CA LYS A 39 0.72 15.36 4.27
C LYS A 39 0.99 14.84 5.68
N ARG A 40 0.24 15.29 6.68
CA ARG A 40 0.40 14.82 8.06
C ARG A 40 -0.02 13.36 8.23
N LYS A 41 -1.09 12.92 7.56
CA LYS A 41 -1.51 11.50 7.54
C LYS A 41 -0.46 10.62 6.86
N PHE A 42 0.07 11.06 5.72
CA PHE A 42 1.14 10.34 5.00
C PHE A 42 2.43 10.25 5.82
N LYS A 43 2.83 11.33 6.49
CA LYS A 43 3.99 11.31 7.41
C LYS A 43 3.79 10.37 8.61
N ALA A 44 2.56 10.25 9.12
CA ALA A 44 2.25 9.24 10.14
C ALA A 44 2.33 7.82 9.57
N ALA A 45 1.89 7.61 8.33
CA ALA A 45 1.98 6.32 7.63
C ALA A 45 3.43 5.91 7.33
N ALA A 46 4.35 6.86 7.13
CA ALA A 46 5.78 6.58 7.00
C ALA A 46 6.35 5.84 8.22
N LYS A 47 5.81 6.09 9.43
CA LYS A 47 6.18 5.34 10.63
C LYS A 47 5.76 3.86 10.54
N LYS A 48 4.62 3.56 9.90
CA LYS A 48 4.17 2.18 9.65
C LYS A 48 5.10 1.44 8.71
N VAL A 49 5.60 2.11 7.66
CA VAL A 49 6.59 1.51 6.73
C VAL A 49 7.90 1.20 7.43
N ARG A 50 8.34 2.05 8.37
CA ARG A 50 9.50 1.75 9.21
C ARG A 50 9.24 0.56 10.15
N ALA A 51 8.06 0.47 10.75
CA ALA A 51 7.68 -0.68 11.58
C ALA A 51 7.61 -2.00 10.79
N HIS A 52 7.22 -1.94 9.52
CA HIS A 52 7.20 -3.06 8.59
C HIS A 52 8.60 -3.48 8.06
N GLY A 53 9.68 -2.90 8.59
CA GLY A 53 11.06 -3.24 8.23
C GLY A 53 11.60 -2.52 7.00
N ILE A 54 10.82 -2.35 5.93
CA ILE A 54 11.31 -1.69 4.69
C ILE A 54 11.89 -0.29 4.98
N GLY A 55 11.24 0.51 5.83
CA GLY A 55 11.71 1.86 6.14
C GLY A 55 12.94 1.95 7.06
N VAL A 56 13.58 0.83 7.42
CA VAL A 56 14.85 0.83 8.18
C VAL A 56 16.09 0.74 7.30
N HIS A 57 15.91 0.37 6.02
CA HIS A 57 16.97 0.25 5.03
C HIS A 57 17.34 1.59 4.43
N LYS A 58 18.49 1.64 3.76
CA LYS A 58 18.92 2.84 3.01
C LYS A 58 18.04 3.04 1.77
N PRO A 59 17.84 4.28 1.30
CA PRO A 59 17.04 4.55 0.10
C PRO A 59 17.46 3.71 -1.11
N GLU A 60 18.77 3.55 -1.33
CA GLU A 60 19.33 2.80 -2.46
C GLU A 60 19.02 1.30 -2.35
N GLU A 61 19.09 0.73 -1.15
CA GLU A 61 18.73 -0.68 -0.89
C GLU A 61 17.23 -0.90 -1.13
N ILE A 62 16.40 0.06 -0.75
CA ILE A 62 14.95 0.00 -0.97
C ILE A 62 14.61 0.04 -2.46
N GLU A 63 15.35 0.83 -3.26
CA GLU A 63 15.20 0.82 -4.72
C GLU A 63 15.64 -0.52 -5.31
N GLU A 64 16.77 -1.07 -4.85
CA GLU A 64 17.25 -2.38 -5.28
C GLU A 64 16.25 -3.50 -5.00
N PHE A 65 15.58 -3.49 -3.84
CA PHE A 65 14.48 -4.42 -3.57
C PHE A 65 13.36 -4.31 -4.60
N GLY A 66 13.03 -3.09 -5.03
CA GLY A 66 12.00 -2.86 -6.04
C GLY A 66 12.43 -3.39 -7.41
N HIS A 67 13.67 -3.14 -7.82
CA HIS A 67 14.21 -3.66 -9.07
C HIS A 67 14.24 -5.19 -9.07
N ASN A 68 14.65 -5.80 -7.94
CA ASN A 68 14.68 -7.26 -7.80
C ASN A 68 13.27 -7.87 -7.85
N ASP A 69 12.30 -7.28 -7.14
CA ASP A 69 10.89 -7.72 -7.17
C ASP A 69 10.33 -7.66 -8.60
N LEU A 70 10.58 -6.57 -9.33
CA LEU A 70 10.16 -6.41 -10.72
C LEU A 70 10.85 -7.40 -11.66
N THR A 71 12.15 -7.65 -11.48
CA THR A 71 12.90 -8.64 -12.25
C THR A 71 12.28 -10.03 -12.08
N VAL A 72 12.03 -10.45 -10.84
CA VAL A 72 11.45 -11.75 -10.54
C VAL A 72 10.05 -11.89 -11.15
N LEU A 73 9.21 -10.85 -11.06
CA LEU A 73 7.89 -10.87 -11.69
C LEU A 73 7.99 -10.92 -13.22
N SER A 74 8.92 -10.16 -13.81
CA SER A 74 9.19 -10.16 -15.24
C SER A 74 9.61 -11.55 -15.72
N ASP A 75 10.56 -12.18 -15.04
CA ASP A 75 11.04 -13.52 -15.37
C ASP A 75 9.95 -14.58 -15.21
N LEU A 76 9.14 -14.47 -14.14
CA LEU A 76 8.04 -15.38 -13.89
C LEU A 76 6.95 -15.26 -14.97
N LEU A 77 6.65 -14.05 -15.43
CA LEU A 77 5.72 -13.81 -16.53
C LEU A 77 6.30 -14.32 -17.85
N GLY A 78 7.57 -14.02 -18.14
CA GLY A 78 8.22 -14.34 -19.40
C GLY A 78 7.41 -13.82 -20.59
N ASP A 79 7.17 -14.69 -21.57
CA ASP A 79 6.39 -14.41 -22.78
C ASP A 79 4.89 -14.74 -22.64
N LYS A 80 4.45 -15.16 -21.45
CA LYS A 80 3.05 -15.56 -21.22
C LYS A 80 2.16 -14.33 -21.10
N PRO A 81 0.88 -14.43 -21.50
CA PRO A 81 -0.06 -13.32 -21.32
C PRO A 81 -0.45 -13.11 -19.84
N PHE A 82 -0.39 -14.17 -19.02
CA PHE A 82 -0.65 -14.14 -17.57
C PHE A 82 0.34 -15.06 -16.84
N PHE A 83 0.50 -14.89 -15.52
CA PHE A 83 1.54 -15.60 -14.74
C PHE A 83 1.44 -17.13 -14.84
N PHE A 84 0.22 -17.68 -14.95
CA PHE A 84 -0.05 -19.12 -15.04
C PHE A 84 -0.57 -19.60 -16.41
N GLY A 85 -0.38 -18.81 -17.48
CA GLY A 85 -0.70 -19.22 -18.86
C GLY A 85 -1.65 -18.25 -19.56
N ASP A 86 -2.68 -18.78 -20.22
CA ASP A 86 -3.51 -18.03 -21.16
C ASP A 86 -4.72 -17.32 -20.53
N SER A 87 -5.03 -17.60 -19.27
CA SER A 87 -6.18 -17.01 -18.56
C SER A 87 -5.75 -16.35 -17.25
N PRO A 88 -6.37 -15.23 -16.87
CA PRO A 88 -6.04 -14.52 -15.64
C PRO A 88 -6.40 -15.34 -14.41
N THR A 89 -5.55 -15.25 -13.40
CA THR A 89 -5.74 -15.87 -12.08
C THR A 89 -5.80 -14.82 -10.99
N SER A 90 -6.07 -15.23 -9.75
CA SER A 90 -6.02 -14.33 -8.59
C SER A 90 -4.64 -13.68 -8.43
N LEU A 91 -3.57 -14.39 -8.83
CA LEU A 91 -2.22 -13.83 -8.80
C LEU A 91 -2.12 -12.62 -9.75
N ASP A 92 -2.67 -12.72 -10.96
CA ASP A 92 -2.65 -11.63 -11.94
C ASP A 92 -3.40 -10.40 -11.43
N VAL A 93 -4.52 -10.59 -10.73
CA VAL A 93 -5.27 -9.49 -10.11
C VAL A 93 -4.44 -8.77 -9.04
N VAL A 94 -3.79 -9.54 -8.15
CA VAL A 94 -2.95 -8.97 -7.08
C VAL A 94 -1.69 -8.32 -7.65
N ALA A 95 -1.06 -8.93 -8.65
CA ALA A 95 0.10 -8.38 -9.34
C ALA A 95 -0.28 -7.07 -10.04
N PHE A 96 -1.37 -7.05 -10.81
CA PHE A 96 -1.88 -5.85 -11.45
C PHE A 96 -2.15 -4.74 -10.43
N ALA A 97 -2.83 -5.01 -9.31
CA ALA A 97 -3.11 -4.00 -8.30
C ALA A 97 -1.86 -3.34 -7.71
N ASN A 98 -0.73 -4.06 -7.64
CA ASN A 98 0.54 -3.51 -7.18
C ASN A 98 1.32 -2.81 -8.31
N LEU A 99 1.40 -3.42 -9.48
CA LEU A 99 2.15 -2.90 -10.64
C LEU A 99 1.48 -1.67 -11.25
N ALA A 100 0.15 -1.58 -11.23
CA ALA A 100 -0.62 -0.43 -11.71
C ALA A 100 -0.26 0.87 -10.96
N GLN A 101 0.08 0.77 -9.66
CA GLN A 101 0.56 1.92 -8.87
C GLN A 101 1.93 2.43 -9.34
N VAL A 102 2.68 1.61 -10.08
CA VAL A 102 3.97 1.97 -10.65
C VAL A 102 3.79 2.48 -12.06
N VAL A 103 3.13 1.68 -12.91
CA VAL A 103 2.99 1.93 -14.35
C VAL A 103 2.17 3.17 -14.67
N TYR A 104 1.07 3.39 -13.95
CA TYR A 104 0.12 4.47 -14.27
C TYR A 104 0.35 5.76 -13.50
N MET A 105 1.48 5.89 -12.80
CA MET A 105 1.90 7.17 -12.24
C MET A 105 2.31 8.11 -13.38
N ASP A 106 1.79 9.33 -13.37
CA ASP A 106 2.03 10.32 -14.44
C ASP A 106 3.52 10.50 -14.73
N LYS A 107 3.88 10.46 -16.01
CA LYS A 107 5.26 10.54 -16.51
C LYS A 107 5.96 11.85 -16.14
N GLU A 108 5.21 12.90 -15.87
CA GLU A 108 5.76 14.18 -15.40
C GLU A 108 6.36 14.09 -13.99
N VAL A 109 5.95 13.10 -13.19
CA VAL A 109 6.53 12.84 -11.87
C VAL A 109 7.77 11.96 -12.01
N SER A 110 8.88 12.41 -11.42
CA SER A 110 10.09 11.59 -11.29
C SER A 110 9.82 10.42 -10.35
N TYR A 111 9.90 9.21 -10.90
CA TYR A 111 9.74 7.98 -10.14
C TYR A 111 10.62 6.87 -10.73
N SER A 112 11.80 6.70 -10.13
CA SER A 112 12.86 5.77 -10.55
C SER A 112 12.34 4.35 -10.79
N LEU A 113 11.50 3.81 -9.90
CA LEU A 113 10.98 2.45 -10.03
C LEU A 113 10.12 2.27 -11.28
N ARG A 114 9.33 3.28 -11.67
CA ARG A 114 8.54 3.25 -12.91
C ARG A 114 9.46 3.27 -14.13
N ASP A 115 10.43 4.18 -14.12
CA ASP A 115 11.33 4.37 -15.26
C ASP A 115 12.18 3.09 -15.46
N TRP A 116 12.70 2.53 -14.36
CA TRP A 116 13.42 1.25 -14.38
C TRP A 116 12.54 0.09 -14.88
N MET A 117 11.29 -0.01 -14.42
CA MET A 117 10.34 -1.02 -14.89
C MET A 117 10.08 -0.91 -16.39
N ALA A 118 9.89 0.31 -16.91
CA ALA A 118 9.63 0.53 -18.32
C ALA A 118 10.83 0.17 -19.20
N GLU A 119 12.05 0.41 -18.71
CA GLU A 119 13.29 0.10 -19.41
C GLU A 119 13.67 -1.38 -19.36
N ASN A 120 13.53 -2.03 -18.20
CA ASN A 120 14.09 -3.36 -17.93
C ASN A 120 13.03 -4.47 -17.91
N CYS A 121 11.76 -4.14 -17.69
CA CYS A 121 10.64 -5.10 -17.59
C CYS A 121 9.44 -4.68 -18.46
N PRO A 122 9.62 -4.45 -19.78
CA PRO A 122 8.55 -3.97 -20.65
C PRO A 122 7.36 -4.94 -20.74
N ASN A 123 7.59 -6.25 -20.61
CA ASN A 123 6.55 -7.27 -20.56
C ASN A 123 5.56 -7.06 -19.39
N LEU A 124 6.01 -6.53 -18.25
CA LEU A 124 5.14 -6.19 -17.13
C LEU A 124 4.26 -4.97 -17.42
N VAL A 125 4.76 -4.00 -18.19
CA VAL A 125 3.97 -2.85 -18.65
C VAL A 125 2.87 -3.33 -19.60
N GLU A 126 3.22 -4.20 -20.54
CA GLU A 126 2.27 -4.82 -21.46
C GLU A 126 1.22 -5.67 -20.72
N PHE A 127 1.64 -6.44 -19.72
CA PHE A 127 0.74 -7.17 -18.83
C PHE A 127 -0.26 -6.23 -18.15
N CYS A 128 0.20 -5.10 -17.58
CA CYS A 128 -0.70 -4.15 -16.95
C CYS A 128 -1.74 -3.61 -17.93
N ASN A 129 -1.30 -3.21 -19.14
CA ASN A 129 -2.22 -2.70 -20.16
C ASN A 129 -3.25 -3.75 -20.59
N ARG A 130 -2.82 -5.01 -20.76
CA ARG A 130 -3.72 -6.13 -21.09
C ARG A 130 -4.80 -6.33 -20.03
N VAL A 131 -4.42 -6.38 -18.74
CA VAL A 131 -5.39 -6.53 -17.65
C VAL A 131 -6.33 -5.33 -17.59
N LYS A 132 -5.80 -4.12 -17.73
CA LYS A 132 -6.58 -2.87 -17.75
C LYS A 132 -7.65 -2.91 -18.84
N ASP A 133 -7.25 -3.18 -20.08
CA ASP A 133 -8.12 -3.12 -21.25
C ASP A 133 -9.20 -4.22 -21.23
N GLN A 134 -8.92 -5.36 -20.59
CA GLN A 134 -9.89 -6.46 -20.45
C GLN A 134 -10.88 -6.26 -19.31
N ALA A 135 -10.41 -5.77 -18.16
CA ALA A 135 -11.21 -5.72 -16.93
C ALA A 135 -11.92 -4.37 -16.71
N PHE A 136 -11.42 -3.28 -17.29
CA PHE A 136 -11.88 -1.92 -17.01
C PHE A 136 -12.14 -1.13 -18.30
N PRO A 137 -13.24 -1.43 -19.02
CA PRO A 137 -13.56 -0.74 -20.28
C PRO A 137 -13.84 0.76 -20.09
N ASP A 138 -14.24 1.17 -18.88
CA ASP A 138 -14.54 2.52 -18.44
C ASP A 138 -13.42 3.15 -17.59
N TRP A 139 -12.18 2.63 -17.69
CA TRP A 139 -11.03 3.05 -16.88
C TRP A 139 -10.87 4.58 -16.74
N GLU A 140 -10.92 5.32 -17.85
CA GLU A 140 -10.72 6.77 -17.80
C GLU A 140 -11.88 7.51 -17.11
N GLU A 141 -13.10 7.02 -17.25
CA GLU A 141 -14.25 7.56 -16.53
C GLU A 141 -14.12 7.28 -15.03
N MET A 142 -13.74 6.06 -14.66
CA MET A 142 -13.49 5.67 -13.27
C MET A 142 -12.41 6.54 -12.63
N CYS A 143 -11.27 6.74 -13.31
CA CYS A 143 -10.16 7.56 -12.81
C CYS A 143 -10.53 9.04 -12.68
N THR A 144 -11.32 9.57 -13.61
CA THR A 144 -11.73 10.99 -13.61
C THR A 144 -12.78 11.27 -12.53
N ASN A 145 -13.77 10.40 -12.41
CA ASN A 145 -14.89 10.60 -11.49
C ASN A 145 -14.61 10.04 -10.09
N LEU A 146 -13.57 9.23 -9.93
CA LEU A 146 -13.30 8.42 -8.74
C LEU A 146 -14.50 7.52 -8.38
N ASP A 147 -15.21 7.04 -9.41
CA ASP A 147 -16.37 6.17 -9.30
C ASP A 147 -15.97 4.76 -9.72
N LEU A 148 -15.86 3.85 -8.76
CA LEU A 148 -15.45 2.47 -9.02
C LEU A 148 -16.55 1.62 -9.67
N ASN A 149 -17.77 2.15 -9.78
CA ASN A 149 -18.96 1.44 -10.27
C ASN A 149 -19.67 2.22 -11.38
N SER A 150 -18.94 2.94 -12.23
CA SER A 150 -19.51 3.71 -13.35
C SER A 150 -20.37 2.85 -14.29
N HIS A 151 -20.02 1.57 -14.46
CA HIS A 151 -20.78 0.61 -15.26
C HIS A 151 -22.11 0.13 -14.62
N LEU A 152 -22.34 0.35 -13.31
CA LEU A 152 -23.60 -0.04 -12.66
C LEU A 152 -24.64 1.07 -12.83
N PRO A 153 -25.92 0.75 -13.11
CA PRO A 153 -26.98 1.74 -13.16
C PRO A 153 -27.10 2.42 -11.79
N LYS A 154 -26.80 3.72 -11.76
CA LYS A 154 -26.86 4.52 -10.54
C LYS A 154 -28.31 4.57 -10.04
N PRO A 155 -28.57 4.39 -8.73
CA PRO A 155 -29.89 4.65 -8.20
C PRO A 155 -30.28 6.10 -8.53
N PRO A 156 -31.56 6.36 -8.85
CA PRO A 156 -32.03 7.71 -9.15
C PRO A 156 -31.65 8.65 -8.00
N PRO A 157 -31.21 9.89 -8.28
CA PRO A 157 -30.76 10.80 -7.24
C PRO A 157 -31.86 11.01 -6.22
N GLU A 158 -31.64 10.54 -4.99
CA GLU A 158 -32.55 10.78 -3.89
C GLU A 158 -32.63 12.29 -3.64
N GLU A 159 -33.80 12.88 -3.90
CA GLU A 159 -34.14 14.21 -3.41
C GLU A 159 -33.95 14.21 -1.88
N LYS A 160 -33.27 15.25 -1.38
CA LYS A 160 -32.90 15.41 0.03
C LYS A 160 -34.07 15.11 0.97
N VAL A 161 -34.00 14.00 1.70
CA VAL A 161 -34.74 13.81 2.95
C VAL A 161 -33.70 13.74 4.06
N GLU A 162 -33.46 14.89 4.70
CA GLU A 162 -32.39 15.15 5.67
C GLU A 162 -32.49 14.38 7.00
N GLU A 163 -33.40 13.41 7.18
CA GLU A 163 -33.71 12.90 8.53
C GLU A 163 -33.24 11.46 8.84
N VAL A 164 -32.81 10.66 7.86
CA VAL A 164 -32.40 9.24 8.13
C VAL A 164 -30.87 9.02 8.12
N ALA A 165 -30.09 10.06 7.80
CA ALA A 165 -28.63 9.97 7.71
C ALA A 165 -27.91 10.03 9.07
N ALA A 166 -28.60 10.35 10.15
CA ALA A 166 -28.02 10.42 11.49
C ALA A 166 -27.79 9.03 12.08
N GLU A 167 -28.74 8.09 11.93
CA GLU A 167 -28.65 6.78 12.60
C GLU A 167 -27.71 5.79 11.91
N LYS A 168 -27.58 5.81 10.58
CA LYS A 168 -26.65 4.91 9.86
C LYS A 168 -25.17 5.34 9.96
N LYS A 169 -24.88 6.59 10.33
CA LYS A 169 -23.51 7.08 10.48
C LYS A 169 -22.85 6.64 11.78
N ASP A 170 -23.63 6.37 12.83
CA ASP A 170 -23.12 5.91 14.12
C ASP A 170 -22.79 4.40 14.16
N GLU A 171 -23.36 3.61 13.26
CA GLU A 171 -23.11 2.16 13.22
C GLU A 171 -21.83 1.83 12.44
N LYS A 172 -21.56 2.55 11.33
CA LYS A 172 -20.36 2.34 10.51
C LYS A 172 -19.07 2.85 11.17
N SER A 173 -19.14 3.91 11.97
CA SER A 173 -18.01 4.43 12.74
C SER A 173 -17.59 3.47 13.87
N LYS A 174 -18.56 2.79 14.51
CA LYS A 174 -18.29 1.75 15.52
C LYS A 174 -17.67 0.48 14.94
N GLU A 175 -17.97 0.14 13.69
CA GLU A 175 -17.44 -1.06 13.04
C GLU A 175 -16.00 -0.87 12.54
N GLU A 176 -15.65 0.33 12.06
CA GLU A 176 -14.26 0.68 11.71
C GLU A 176 -13.37 0.85 12.97
N GLU A 177 -13.87 1.43 14.06
CA GLU A 177 -13.12 1.50 15.33
C GLU A 177 -12.86 0.11 15.93
N LYS A 178 -13.84 -0.81 15.88
CA LYS A 178 -13.64 -2.19 16.35
C LYS A 178 -12.64 -2.98 15.51
N LYS A 179 -12.50 -2.67 14.22
CA LYS A 179 -11.55 -3.34 13.33
C LYS A 179 -10.11 -2.85 13.57
N ASP A 180 -9.95 -1.55 13.83
CA ASP A 180 -8.65 -0.95 14.23
C ASP A 180 -8.22 -1.35 15.65
N GLU A 181 -9.14 -1.66 16.57
CA GLU A 181 -8.81 -2.21 17.89
C GLU A 181 -8.42 -3.68 17.83
N LYS A 182 -9.07 -4.50 16.99
CA LYS A 182 -8.74 -5.92 16.87
C LYS A 182 -7.36 -6.16 16.24
N GLU A 183 -6.94 -5.33 15.29
CA GLU A 183 -5.57 -5.37 14.73
C GLU A 183 -4.49 -4.97 15.76
N LYS A 184 -4.83 -4.13 16.75
CA LYS A 184 -3.92 -3.77 17.84
C LYS A 184 -3.74 -4.90 18.85
N ASP A 185 -4.79 -5.63 19.20
CA ASP A 185 -4.74 -6.76 20.15
C ASP A 185 -3.90 -7.94 19.62
N ASP A 186 -4.06 -8.28 18.33
CA ASP A 186 -3.28 -9.36 17.71
C ASP A 186 -1.77 -9.01 17.60
N THR A 187 -1.45 -7.72 17.41
CA THR A 187 -0.05 -7.24 17.36
C THR A 187 0.61 -7.20 18.75
N GLU A 188 -0.17 -6.98 19.82
CA GLU A 188 0.33 -6.89 21.19
C GLU A 188 0.60 -8.28 21.78
N LYS A 189 -0.21 -9.29 21.43
CA LYS A 189 0.03 -10.70 21.77
C LYS A 189 1.28 -11.28 21.11
N GLU A 190 1.58 -10.93 19.85
CA GLU A 190 2.81 -11.37 19.19
C GLU A 190 4.08 -10.77 19.81
N LYS A 191 4.01 -9.53 20.33
CA LYS A 191 5.13 -8.91 21.05
C LYS A 191 5.38 -9.56 22.41
N ALA A 192 4.32 -9.82 23.18
CA ALA A 192 4.44 -10.47 24.49
C ALA A 192 5.11 -11.85 24.40
N HIS A 193 4.79 -12.62 23.36
CA HIS A 193 5.38 -13.95 23.15
C HIS A 193 6.85 -13.90 22.66
N LYS A 194 7.29 -12.77 22.11
CA LYS A 194 8.67 -12.58 21.66
C LYS A 194 9.59 -12.11 22.80
N ASP A 195 9.08 -11.25 23.68
CA ASP A 195 9.83 -10.73 24.82
C ASP A 195 10.11 -11.82 25.89
N GLU A 196 9.18 -12.76 26.12
CA GLU A 196 9.43 -13.92 27.01
C GLU A 196 10.54 -14.84 26.49
N LYS A 197 10.66 -14.97 25.15
CA LYS A 197 11.66 -15.86 24.52
C LYS A 197 13.07 -15.24 24.44
N GLU A 198 13.18 -13.92 24.54
CA GLU A 198 14.45 -13.21 24.63
C GLU A 198 14.97 -13.15 26.08
N GLY A 199 14.08 -13.03 27.08
CA GLY A 199 14.45 -13.09 28.50
C GLY A 199 15.06 -14.43 28.93
N GLU A 200 14.49 -15.56 28.48
CA GLU A 200 15.03 -16.91 28.79
C GLU A 200 16.44 -17.15 28.20
N LYS A 201 16.79 -16.47 27.09
CA LYS A 201 18.12 -16.60 26.47
C LYS A 201 19.20 -15.78 27.17
N GLU A 202 18.85 -14.63 27.76
CA GLU A 202 19.80 -13.81 28.51
C GLU A 202 20.16 -14.42 29.87
N ASP A 203 19.20 -15.03 30.57
CA ASP A 203 19.47 -15.68 31.86
C ASP A 203 20.32 -16.95 31.71
N ASN A 204 20.17 -17.69 30.61
CA ASN A 204 20.98 -18.89 30.36
C ASN A 204 22.44 -18.52 30.02
N LYS A 205 22.65 -17.40 29.32
CA LYS A 205 24.00 -16.90 28.97
C LYS A 205 24.76 -16.36 30.19
N LYS A 206 24.05 -15.71 31.13
CA LYS A 206 24.64 -15.22 32.39
C LYS A 206 25.06 -16.35 33.33
N THR A 207 24.36 -17.48 33.27
CA THR A 207 24.67 -18.64 34.10
C THR A 207 25.93 -19.37 33.60
N GLU A 208 26.08 -19.52 32.28
CA GLU A 208 27.29 -20.12 31.67
C GLU A 208 28.56 -19.26 31.82
N GLU A 209 28.45 -17.93 31.85
CA GLU A 209 29.61 -17.06 32.07
C GLU A 209 30.11 -17.09 33.52
N LYS A 210 29.21 -17.34 34.49
CA LYS A 210 29.55 -17.41 35.91
C LYS A 210 30.22 -18.72 36.30
N GLU A 211 29.80 -19.84 35.70
CA GLU A 211 30.45 -21.15 35.91
C GLU A 211 31.87 -21.20 35.30
N LYS A 212 32.11 -20.51 34.17
CA LYS A 212 33.45 -20.43 33.55
C LYS A 212 34.44 -19.56 34.31
N GLU A 213 33.97 -18.67 35.19
CA GLU A 213 34.82 -17.81 36.01
C GLU A 213 35.22 -18.47 37.34
N GLU A 214 34.40 -19.41 37.85
CA GLU A 214 34.72 -20.21 39.04
C GLU A 214 35.65 -21.41 38.75
N GLU A 215 35.67 -21.97 37.54
CA GLU A 215 36.63 -23.03 37.15
C GLU A 215 38.07 -22.53 36.88
N LYS A 216 38.30 -21.21 36.89
CA LYS A 216 39.61 -20.59 36.61
C LYS A 216 40.32 -20.00 37.83
N LYS A 217 39.86 -20.28 39.05
CA LYS A 217 40.52 -19.88 40.30
C LYS A 217 41.03 -21.05 41.11
#